data_AF-A0A0Q6VHY3-F1
#
_entry.id   AF-A0A0Q6VHY3-F1
#
_cell.length_a   1.000
_cell.length_b   1.000
_cell.length_c   1.000
_cell.angle_alpha   90.00
_cell.angle_beta   90.00
_cell.angle_gamma   90.00
#
_symmetry.space_group_name_H-M   'P 1'
#
loop_
_entity.id
_entity.type
_entity.pdbx_description
1 polymer ?
#
loop_
_entity_poly.entity_id
_entity_poly.type
_entity_poly.pdbx_seq_one_letter_code
_entity_poly.pdbx_strand_id
1 'polypeptide(L)'
;MIDPKGDAIDAILARVDNASLDRIVVIDARDQMPVGLNPLANPHDPDLTADALLAMFRSLYGDNWLPRTHELLQACLIALARRGDASIAMLPLMLTNNGFRRSIVGRVSKDDPIGLGAYWSFFNAISEAERQQTITPLLRRLRPILMRPSIRGIFGQRRPKFDIADVFTKRRVLLVNLAKSSVGPDAAALLGSIVNSELWTAAQSRSEQSETSRHPVMVHIDEVQDYLRLPGDLGDALATARGRGIGYSLYHQHLDQLPSALHHAIMANARSQAFFALPHGDARQIAATTRGQLVAEDFESLPAFSAYANILHGNQHPGWVSVRTEPLPPPVRDPESVRARSRATYGQSLDDIEADLLNLIEPPTSSNESFGRSRRRPSDGELS
;
A
#
# COMPACT_ATOMS: atom_id res chain seq x y z
N MET A 1 -4.18 -6.91 9.48
CA MET A 1 -4.84 -7.92 8.62
C MET A 1 -5.14 -7.29 7.28
N ILE A 2 -4.86 -8.00 6.20
CA ILE A 2 -5.17 -7.63 4.81
C ILE A 2 -6.15 -8.68 4.29
N ASP A 3 -7.31 -8.23 3.85
CA ASP A 3 -8.43 -9.10 3.47
C ASP A 3 -9.04 -8.61 2.13
N PRO A 4 -9.09 -9.46 1.09
CA PRO A 4 -9.67 -9.08 -0.20
C PRO A 4 -11.21 -8.96 -0.18
N LYS A 5 -11.89 -9.67 0.73
CA LYS A 5 -13.35 -9.82 0.76
C LYS A 5 -13.98 -8.94 1.83
N GLY A 6 -13.32 -8.82 2.99
CA GLY A 6 -13.73 -7.98 4.11
C GLY A 6 -14.56 -8.69 5.18
N ASP A 7 -14.96 -9.94 4.94
CA ASP A 7 -15.77 -10.75 5.86
C ASP A 7 -15.00 -11.11 7.13
N ALA A 8 -13.71 -11.41 7.01
CA ALA A 8 -12.87 -11.65 8.17
C ALA A 8 -12.65 -10.36 8.99
N ILE A 9 -12.55 -9.20 8.32
CA ILE A 9 -12.52 -7.91 9.01
C ILE A 9 -13.83 -7.64 9.76
N ASP A 10 -14.99 -7.88 9.14
CA ASP A 10 -16.29 -7.72 9.80
C ASP A 10 -16.42 -8.66 11.01
N ALA A 11 -15.96 -9.91 10.88
CA ALA A 11 -15.94 -10.87 11.97
C ALA A 11 -15.06 -10.42 13.15
N ILE A 12 -13.90 -9.80 12.87
CA ILE A 12 -13.02 -9.19 13.88
C ILE A 12 -13.74 -8.02 14.54
N LEU A 13 -14.24 -7.06 13.76
CA LEU A 13 -14.86 -5.82 14.27
C LEU A 13 -16.07 -6.10 15.17
N ALA A 14 -16.85 -7.14 14.86
CA ALA A 14 -17.97 -7.60 15.68
C ALA A 14 -17.55 -8.12 17.07
N ARG A 15 -16.26 -8.43 17.26
CA ARG A 15 -15.71 -9.17 18.41
C ARG A 15 -14.52 -8.49 19.09
N VAL A 16 -14.10 -7.32 18.63
CA VAL A 16 -13.08 -6.53 19.32
C VAL A 16 -13.52 -6.32 20.78
N ASP A 17 -12.60 -6.18 21.72
CA ASP A 17 -12.94 -5.84 23.11
C ASP A 17 -13.11 -4.31 23.27
N ASN A 18 -13.58 -3.83 24.43
CA ASN A 18 -13.73 -2.38 24.62
C ASN A 18 -12.36 -1.67 24.69
N ALA A 19 -11.34 -2.34 25.25
CA ALA A 19 -10.01 -1.76 25.43
C ALA A 19 -9.25 -1.53 24.12
N SER A 20 -9.57 -2.27 23.04
CA SER A 20 -8.89 -2.10 21.75
C SER A 20 -9.62 -1.18 20.78
N LEU A 21 -10.83 -0.70 21.08
CA LEU A 21 -11.64 0.12 20.16
C LEU A 21 -10.88 1.31 19.58
N ASP A 22 -10.17 2.06 20.42
CA ASP A 22 -9.44 3.26 20.00
C ASP A 22 -8.12 2.92 19.27
N ARG A 23 -7.71 1.65 19.27
CA ARG A 23 -6.52 1.16 18.55
C ARG A 23 -6.85 0.72 17.12
N ILE A 24 -8.13 0.57 16.77
CA ILE A 24 -8.55 0.05 15.47
C ILE A 24 -8.46 1.13 14.39
N VAL A 25 -7.75 0.78 13.32
CA VAL A 25 -7.65 1.56 12.08
C VAL A 25 -8.20 0.71 10.96
N VAL A 26 -9.24 1.18 10.29
CA VAL A 26 -9.87 0.48 9.16
C VAL A 26 -9.61 1.26 7.89
N ILE A 27 -8.94 0.61 6.94
CA ILE A 27 -8.80 1.12 5.58
C ILE A 27 -9.78 0.33 4.72
N ASP A 28 -10.78 1.00 4.17
CA ASP A 28 -11.77 0.41 3.26
C ASP A 28 -11.99 1.37 2.09
N ALA A 29 -11.69 0.92 0.88
CA ALA A 29 -11.81 1.74 -0.32
C ALA A 29 -13.26 2.07 -0.68
N ARG A 30 -14.25 1.42 -0.08
CA ARG A 30 -15.68 1.74 -0.32
C ARG A 30 -16.18 2.89 0.54
N ASP A 31 -15.40 3.32 1.52
CA ASP A 31 -15.79 4.36 2.46
C ASP A 31 -15.84 5.74 1.78
N GLN A 32 -16.81 6.58 2.19
CA GLN A 32 -16.92 7.98 1.74
C GLN A 32 -15.98 8.91 2.51
N MET A 33 -15.44 8.43 3.63
CA MET A 33 -14.38 9.10 4.38
C MET A 33 -13.21 8.14 4.61
N PRO A 34 -12.51 7.70 3.55
CA PRO A 34 -11.47 6.69 3.68
C PRO A 34 -10.30 7.19 4.53
N VAL A 35 -9.66 6.25 5.22
CA VAL A 35 -8.37 6.49 5.87
C VAL A 35 -7.28 6.51 4.79
N GLY A 36 -6.53 7.61 4.72
CA GLY A 36 -5.49 7.79 3.71
C GLY A 36 -4.21 7.02 4.01
N LEU A 37 -3.48 6.71 2.94
CA LEU A 37 -2.11 6.21 2.98
C LEU A 37 -1.27 7.00 2.00
N ASN A 38 -0.21 7.62 2.50
CA ASN A 38 0.65 8.42 1.65
C ASN A 38 2.12 8.37 2.10
N PRO A 39 2.93 7.49 1.49
CA PRO A 39 4.38 7.45 1.73
C PRO A 39 5.09 8.75 1.36
N LEU A 40 4.53 9.56 0.45
CA LEU A 40 5.13 10.82 0.00
C LEU A 40 4.81 12.01 0.91
N ALA A 41 4.04 11.80 1.98
CA ALA A 41 3.72 12.84 2.96
C ALA A 41 4.89 13.04 3.94
N ASN A 42 5.60 14.16 3.82
CA ASN A 42 6.74 14.54 4.67
C ASN A 42 7.73 13.38 4.93
N PRO A 43 8.30 12.76 3.88
CA PRO A 43 9.23 11.65 4.06
C PRO A 43 10.47 12.12 4.81
N HIS A 44 10.97 11.29 5.74
CA HIS A 44 12.21 11.57 6.46
C HIS A 44 13.41 11.61 5.51
N ASP A 45 13.46 10.67 4.57
CA ASP A 45 14.41 10.63 3.46
C ASP A 45 13.62 10.54 2.14
N PRO A 46 13.46 11.66 1.42
CA PRO A 46 12.70 11.70 0.17
C PRO A 46 13.19 10.73 -0.90
N ASP A 47 14.50 10.53 -1.01
CA ASP A 47 15.11 9.74 -2.08
C ASP A 47 14.92 8.25 -1.79
N LEU A 48 15.12 7.83 -0.53
CA LEU A 48 14.84 6.45 -0.10
C LEU A 48 13.36 6.09 -0.23
N THR A 49 12.46 7.01 0.11
CA THR A 49 11.01 6.82 -0.11
C THR A 49 10.68 6.66 -1.59
N ALA A 50 11.30 7.45 -2.47
CA ALA A 50 11.11 7.35 -3.91
C ALA A 50 11.60 5.99 -4.46
N ASP A 51 12.76 5.52 -4.01
CA ASP A 51 13.32 4.23 -4.40
C ASP A 51 12.47 3.05 -3.92
N ALA A 52 11.95 3.10 -2.69
CA ALA A 52 11.03 2.10 -2.16
C ALA A 52 9.74 2.02 -2.99
N LEU A 53 9.15 3.16 -3.34
CA LEU A 53 8.00 3.22 -4.22
C LEU A 53 8.31 2.71 -5.63
N LEU A 54 9.48 3.05 -6.18
CA LEU A 54 9.90 2.58 -7.49
C LEU A 54 10.05 1.05 -7.54
N ALA A 55 10.70 0.47 -6.52
CA ALA A 55 10.81 -0.97 -6.35
C ALA A 55 9.43 -1.63 -6.25
N MET A 56 8.49 -0.98 -5.55
CA MET A 56 7.10 -1.43 -5.48
C MET A 56 6.40 -1.45 -6.82
N PHE A 57 6.44 -0.34 -7.56
CA PHE A 57 5.84 -0.29 -8.89
C PHE A 57 6.47 -1.35 -9.80
N ARG A 58 7.79 -1.54 -9.75
CA ARG A 58 8.45 -2.59 -10.52
C ARG A 58 7.93 -3.99 -10.17
N SER A 59 7.78 -4.33 -8.90
CA SER A 59 7.25 -5.63 -8.47
C SER A 59 5.81 -5.83 -8.94
N LEU A 60 4.98 -4.80 -8.81
CA LEU A 60 3.57 -4.83 -9.20
C LEU A 60 3.33 -5.06 -10.69
N TYR A 61 4.18 -4.52 -11.55
CA TYR A 61 3.98 -4.54 -13.01
C TYR A 61 4.91 -5.49 -13.78
N GLY A 62 5.81 -6.20 -13.09
CA GLY A 62 6.55 -7.36 -13.60
C GLY A 62 7.40 -7.13 -14.86
N ASP A 63 7.54 -8.17 -15.67
CA ASP A 63 8.54 -8.32 -16.74
C ASP A 63 8.44 -7.31 -17.90
N ASN A 64 7.34 -6.57 -18.03
CA ASN A 64 7.17 -5.51 -19.03
C ASN A 64 7.75 -4.15 -18.60
N TRP A 65 8.67 -4.15 -17.63
CA TRP A 65 9.29 -2.94 -17.06
C TRP A 65 10.39 -2.37 -17.97
N LEU A 66 10.02 -1.43 -18.82
CA LEU A 66 10.97 -0.80 -19.76
C LEU A 66 11.89 0.21 -19.05
N PRO A 67 13.19 0.30 -19.44
CA PRO A 67 14.13 1.28 -18.86
C PRO A 67 13.60 2.71 -18.89
N ARG A 68 12.98 3.13 -20.00
CA ARG A 68 12.39 4.48 -20.13
C ARG A 68 11.22 4.72 -19.16
N THR A 69 10.42 3.69 -18.85
CA THR A 69 9.36 3.81 -17.82
C THR A 69 9.97 3.92 -16.43
N HIS A 70 11.04 3.17 -16.16
CA HIS A 70 11.77 3.21 -14.90
C HIS A 70 12.29 4.62 -14.61
N GLU A 71 13.07 5.18 -15.53
CA GLU A 71 13.67 6.51 -15.40
C GLU A 71 12.61 7.60 -15.22
N LEU A 72 11.54 7.55 -16.01
CA LEU A 72 10.43 8.50 -15.90
C LEU A 72 9.74 8.43 -14.54
N LEU A 73 9.42 7.23 -14.07
CA LEU A 73 8.77 7.07 -12.77
C LEU A 73 9.71 7.49 -11.64
N GLN A 74 10.99 7.12 -11.70
CA GLN A 74 12.00 7.52 -10.71
C GLN A 74 12.09 9.05 -10.61
N ALA A 75 12.25 9.74 -11.74
CA ALA A 75 12.32 11.19 -11.78
C ALA A 75 11.04 11.85 -11.22
N CYS A 76 9.86 11.27 -11.49
CA CYS A 76 8.60 11.75 -10.93
C CYS A 76 8.53 11.54 -9.41
N LEU A 77 8.87 10.34 -8.93
CA LEU A 77 8.79 10.00 -7.51
C LEU A 77 9.77 10.82 -6.68
N ILE A 78 11.01 11.00 -7.12
CA ILE A 78 11.99 11.83 -6.40
C ILE A 78 11.51 13.28 -6.35
N ALA A 79 11.05 13.84 -7.46
CA ALA A 79 10.56 15.21 -7.50
C ALA A 79 9.33 15.43 -6.60
N LEU A 80 8.40 14.46 -6.55
CA LEU A 80 7.25 14.49 -5.66
C LEU A 80 7.65 14.32 -4.19
N ALA A 81 8.52 13.37 -3.88
CA ALA A 81 8.98 13.13 -2.51
C ALA A 81 9.68 14.37 -1.93
N ARG A 82 10.58 15.00 -2.70
CA ARG A 82 11.29 16.23 -2.30
C ARG A 82 10.38 17.45 -2.15
N ARG A 83 9.17 17.42 -2.70
CA ARG A 83 8.16 18.47 -2.49
C ARG A 83 7.65 18.48 -1.04
N GLY A 84 7.62 17.31 -0.39
CA GLY A 84 7.23 17.13 1.02
C GLY A 84 5.72 17.08 1.28
N ASP A 85 4.89 17.60 0.38
CA ASP A 85 3.42 17.60 0.50
C ASP A 85 2.72 16.96 -0.71
N ALA A 86 3.39 16.00 -1.33
CA ALA A 86 2.90 15.30 -2.51
C ALA A 86 2.07 14.06 -2.14
N SER A 87 1.33 13.53 -3.11
CA SER A 87 0.63 12.26 -3.01
C SER A 87 0.80 11.47 -4.30
N ILE A 88 0.63 10.14 -4.25
CA ILE A 88 0.82 9.28 -5.44
C ILE A 88 -0.18 9.65 -6.54
N ALA A 89 -1.36 10.17 -6.16
CA ALA A 89 -2.37 10.68 -7.10
C ALA A 89 -1.88 11.88 -7.94
N MET A 90 -0.75 12.51 -7.60
CA MET A 90 -0.13 13.58 -8.38
C MET A 90 0.75 13.10 -9.53
N LEU A 91 1.19 11.82 -9.53
CA LEU A 91 2.02 11.27 -10.62
C LEU A 91 1.39 11.53 -12.00
N PRO A 92 0.10 11.25 -12.23
CA PRO A 92 -0.56 11.52 -13.49
C PRO A 92 -0.58 13.00 -13.86
N LEU A 93 -0.83 13.88 -12.89
CA LEU A 93 -0.82 15.33 -13.10
C LEU A 93 0.57 15.80 -13.54
N MET A 94 1.63 15.23 -12.98
CA MET A 94 3.01 15.51 -13.38
C MET A 94 3.27 15.09 -14.83
N LEU A 95 2.66 14.01 -15.29
CA LEU A 95 2.81 13.50 -16.66
C LEU A 95 1.96 14.26 -17.68
N THR A 96 0.75 14.70 -17.33
CA THR A 96 -0.21 15.27 -18.29
C THR A 96 -0.39 16.79 -18.22
N ASN A 97 -0.14 17.41 -17.06
CA ASN A 97 -0.31 18.85 -16.87
C ASN A 97 1.03 19.59 -16.89
N ASN A 98 1.30 20.30 -17.97
CA ASN A 98 2.53 21.07 -18.16
C ASN A 98 2.71 22.20 -17.15
N GLY A 99 1.63 22.83 -16.67
CA GLY A 99 1.69 23.88 -15.65
C GLY A 99 2.11 23.30 -14.29
N PHE A 100 1.43 22.23 -13.87
CA PHE A 100 1.74 21.52 -12.63
C PHE A 100 3.15 20.93 -12.65
N ARG A 101 3.57 20.29 -13.74
CA ARG A 101 4.95 19.78 -13.86
C ARG A 101 5.99 20.89 -13.70
N ARG A 102 5.79 22.04 -14.36
CA ARG A 102 6.71 23.19 -14.25
C ARG A 102 6.83 23.73 -12.82
N SER A 103 5.72 23.76 -12.05
CA SER A 103 5.75 24.26 -10.67
C SER A 103 6.55 23.37 -9.72
N ILE A 104 6.60 22.06 -9.98
CA ILE A 104 7.39 21.10 -9.20
C ILE A 104 8.85 21.09 -9.68
N VAL A 105 9.04 20.85 -10.98
CA VAL A 105 10.37 20.70 -11.58
C VAL A 105 11.21 21.95 -11.39
N GLY A 106 10.63 23.15 -11.50
CA GLY A 106 11.39 24.39 -11.36
C GLY A 106 12.08 24.57 -10.00
N ARG A 107 11.55 23.97 -8.92
CA ARG A 107 12.21 23.93 -7.61
C ARG A 107 13.28 22.85 -7.58
N VAL A 108 12.90 21.62 -7.93
CA VAL A 108 13.77 20.44 -7.84
C VAL A 108 15.01 20.57 -8.75
N SER A 109 14.87 21.17 -9.93
CA SER A 109 15.99 21.44 -10.84
C SER A 109 16.95 22.52 -10.35
N LYS A 110 16.53 23.41 -9.44
CA LYS A 110 17.45 24.37 -8.80
C LYS A 110 18.26 23.69 -7.70
N ASP A 111 17.62 22.80 -6.95
CA ASP A 111 18.25 22.06 -5.86
C ASP A 111 19.20 20.97 -6.39
N ASP A 112 18.87 20.34 -7.52
CA ASP A 112 19.71 19.36 -8.23
C ASP A 112 19.77 19.64 -9.75
N PRO A 113 20.64 20.58 -10.19
CA PRO A 113 20.76 20.94 -11.60
C PRO A 113 21.33 19.82 -12.49
N ILE A 114 22.19 18.96 -11.92
CA ILE A 114 22.95 17.95 -12.67
C ILE A 114 22.13 16.68 -12.88
N GLY A 115 21.42 16.20 -11.86
CA GLY A 115 20.57 15.03 -11.96
C GLY A 115 19.20 15.36 -12.53
N LEU A 116 18.26 15.72 -11.64
CA LEU A 116 16.87 15.98 -12.03
C LEU A 116 16.73 17.19 -12.97
N GLY A 117 17.55 18.23 -12.80
CA GLY A 117 17.61 19.38 -13.70
C GLY A 117 17.86 19.00 -15.15
N ALA A 118 18.92 18.25 -15.40
CA ALA A 118 19.27 17.77 -16.74
C ALA A 118 18.17 16.85 -17.32
N TYR A 119 17.67 15.90 -16.52
CA TYR A 119 16.60 14.99 -16.96
C TYR A 119 15.35 15.74 -17.40
N TRP A 120 14.84 16.66 -16.56
CA TRP A 120 13.62 17.39 -16.89
C TRP A 120 13.82 18.41 -18.01
N SER A 121 15.02 18.97 -18.17
CA SER A 121 15.37 19.79 -19.33
C SER A 121 15.26 18.98 -20.62
N PHE A 122 15.84 17.77 -20.65
CA PHE A 122 15.71 16.84 -21.77
C PHE A 122 14.24 16.48 -22.04
N PHE A 123 13.50 16.04 -21.01
CA PHE A 123 12.10 15.64 -21.13
C PHE A 123 11.18 16.78 -21.63
N ASN A 124 11.48 18.03 -21.30
CA ASN A 124 10.70 19.17 -21.80
C ASN A 124 11.12 19.60 -23.22
N ALA A 125 12.31 19.22 -23.69
CA ALA A 125 12.83 19.54 -25.02
C ALA A 125 12.36 18.56 -26.12
N ILE A 126 11.97 17.33 -25.78
CA ILE A 126 11.45 16.37 -26.76
C ILE A 126 10.09 16.82 -27.32
N SER A 127 9.75 16.33 -28.52
CA SER A 127 8.47 16.64 -29.18
C SER A 127 7.25 16.15 -28.38
N GLU A 128 6.09 16.78 -28.57
CA GLU A 128 4.83 16.32 -27.95
C GLU A 128 4.52 14.86 -28.28
N ALA A 129 4.75 14.44 -29.53
CA ALA A 129 4.51 13.07 -29.96
C ALA A 129 5.42 12.08 -29.22
N GLU A 130 6.70 12.39 -29.08
CA GLU A 130 7.64 11.54 -28.34
C GLU A 130 7.34 11.53 -26.84
N ARG A 131 6.96 12.67 -26.27
CA ARG A 131 6.51 12.76 -24.87
C ARG A 131 5.29 11.89 -24.64
N GLN A 132 4.28 11.96 -25.51
CA GLN A 132 3.08 11.15 -25.38
C GLN A 132 3.39 9.64 -25.45
N GLN A 133 4.30 9.23 -26.35
CA GLN A 133 4.78 7.85 -26.42
C GLN A 133 5.51 7.43 -25.14
N THR A 134 6.29 8.34 -24.55
CA THR A 134 7.07 8.11 -23.33
C THR A 134 6.18 7.97 -22.09
N ILE A 135 5.16 8.82 -21.91
CA ILE A 135 4.30 8.79 -20.72
C ILE A 135 3.19 7.73 -20.79
N THR A 136 2.75 7.32 -21.98
CA THR A 136 1.59 6.42 -22.15
C THR A 136 1.72 5.09 -21.40
N PRO A 137 2.85 4.36 -21.45
CA PRO A 137 3.01 3.12 -20.70
C PRO A 137 2.86 3.30 -19.19
N LEU A 138 3.40 4.38 -18.63
CA LEU A 138 3.28 4.70 -17.21
C LEU A 138 1.84 5.11 -16.84
N LEU A 139 1.21 5.96 -17.65
CA LEU A 139 -0.19 6.35 -17.43
C LEU A 139 -1.15 5.16 -17.42
N ARG A 140 -0.95 4.18 -18.30
CA ARG A 140 -1.77 2.94 -18.30
C ARG A 140 -1.67 2.19 -16.97
N ARG A 141 -0.48 2.14 -16.37
CA ARG A 141 -0.25 1.50 -15.06
C ARG A 141 -0.86 2.29 -13.91
N LEU A 142 -0.88 3.62 -13.99
CA LEU A 142 -1.48 4.50 -12.98
C LEU A 142 -3.01 4.60 -13.06
N ARG A 143 -3.66 4.02 -14.09
CA ARG A 143 -5.12 4.04 -14.27
C ARG A 143 -5.93 3.55 -13.06
N PRO A 144 -5.55 2.48 -12.34
CA PRO A 144 -6.28 2.03 -11.16
C PRO A 144 -6.37 3.10 -10.07
N ILE A 145 -5.34 3.93 -9.94
CA ILE A 145 -5.33 5.10 -9.05
C ILE A 145 -6.20 6.21 -9.63
N LEU A 146 -5.99 6.53 -10.91
CA LEU A 146 -6.61 7.66 -11.58
C LEU A 146 -8.12 7.57 -11.75
N MET A 147 -8.64 6.40 -12.11
CA MET A 147 -10.00 6.29 -12.64
C MET A 147 -11.04 5.97 -11.57
N ARG A 148 -10.61 5.79 -10.31
CA ARG A 148 -11.46 5.32 -9.21
C ARG A 148 -11.41 6.33 -8.07
N PRO A 149 -12.47 7.13 -7.86
CA PRO A 149 -12.55 8.10 -6.76
C PRO A 149 -12.26 7.46 -5.39
N SER A 150 -12.72 6.23 -5.17
CA SER A 150 -12.42 5.43 -3.97
C SER A 150 -10.92 5.25 -3.70
N ILE A 151 -10.14 4.94 -4.74
CA ILE A 151 -8.71 4.71 -4.63
C ILE A 151 -7.95 6.04 -4.54
N ARG A 152 -8.39 7.06 -5.29
CA ARG A 152 -7.90 8.44 -5.10
C ARG A 152 -8.18 8.95 -3.69
N GLY A 153 -9.29 8.56 -3.08
CA GLY A 153 -9.61 8.86 -1.69
C GLY A 153 -8.58 8.36 -0.70
N ILE A 154 -7.95 7.21 -0.97
CA ILE A 154 -6.89 6.67 -0.10
C ILE A 154 -5.54 7.31 -0.42
N PHE A 155 -5.11 7.27 -1.69
CA PHE A 155 -3.75 7.67 -2.10
C PHE A 155 -3.60 9.14 -2.48
N GLY A 156 -4.70 9.87 -2.55
CA GLY A 156 -4.73 11.30 -2.89
C GLY A 156 -4.51 12.21 -1.69
N GLN A 157 -4.70 11.71 -0.47
CA GLN A 157 -4.52 12.47 0.76
C GLN A 157 -3.06 12.92 0.92
N ARG A 158 -2.78 14.20 0.69
CA ARG A 158 -1.44 14.80 0.89
C ARG A 158 -0.97 14.75 2.34
N ARG A 159 -1.91 14.78 3.27
CA ARG A 159 -1.67 14.79 4.71
C ARG A 159 -2.64 13.81 5.39
N PRO A 160 -2.41 12.49 5.29
CA PRO A 160 -3.27 11.52 5.95
C PRO A 160 -3.19 11.72 7.48
N LYS A 161 -4.30 11.45 8.18
CA LYS A 161 -4.34 11.53 9.65
C LYS A 161 -3.71 10.31 10.33
N PHE A 162 -3.57 9.21 9.59
CA PHE A 162 -2.98 7.97 10.06
C PHE A 162 -1.58 7.81 9.45
N ASP A 163 -0.62 7.49 10.31
CA ASP A 163 0.72 7.05 9.91
C ASP A 163 0.81 5.54 10.18
N ILE A 164 1.21 4.77 9.17
CA ILE A 164 1.33 3.32 9.27
C ILE A 164 2.41 2.89 10.28
N ALA A 165 3.40 3.74 10.57
CA ALA A 165 4.36 3.53 11.63
C ALA A 165 3.68 3.42 13.01
N ASP A 166 2.48 3.98 13.19
CA ASP A 166 1.68 3.87 14.42
C ASP A 166 1.28 2.44 14.76
N VAL A 167 1.26 1.52 13.79
CA VAL A 167 1.10 0.07 14.04
C VAL A 167 2.20 -0.42 14.98
N PHE A 168 3.42 0.06 14.80
CA PHE A 168 4.59 -0.33 15.57
C PHE A 168 4.81 0.54 16.81
N THR A 169 4.63 1.86 16.70
CA THR A 169 4.96 2.81 17.76
C THR A 169 3.82 3.02 18.76
N LYS A 170 2.56 3.00 18.30
CA LYS A 170 1.35 3.20 19.11
C LYS A 170 0.52 1.92 19.26
N ARG A 171 1.04 0.79 18.78
CA ARG A 171 0.40 -0.53 18.82
C ARG A 171 -1.01 -0.50 18.20
N ARG A 172 -1.20 0.23 17.10
CA ARG A 172 -2.47 0.25 16.38
C ARG A 172 -2.76 -1.11 15.74
N VAL A 173 -4.03 -1.45 15.62
CA VAL A 173 -4.52 -2.64 14.92
C VAL A 173 -5.03 -2.18 13.56
N LEU A 174 -4.27 -2.48 12.52
CA LEU A 174 -4.60 -2.11 11.14
C LEU A 174 -5.40 -3.24 10.46
N LEU A 175 -6.60 -2.92 10.02
CA LEU A 175 -7.50 -3.78 9.25
C LEU A 175 -7.68 -3.17 7.86
N VAL A 176 -7.20 -3.84 6.83
CA VAL A 176 -7.23 -3.36 5.45
C VAL A 176 -8.18 -4.21 4.63
N ASN A 177 -9.37 -3.66 4.38
CA ASN A 177 -10.34 -4.23 3.47
C ASN A 177 -10.05 -3.72 2.06
N LEU A 178 -9.59 -4.60 1.20
CA LEU A 178 -9.28 -4.22 -0.18
C LEU A 178 -10.52 -4.16 -1.05
N ALA A 179 -11.64 -4.75 -0.63
CA ALA A 179 -12.89 -4.79 -1.36
C ALA A 179 -12.70 -5.17 -2.83
N LYS A 180 -11.94 -6.25 -3.10
CA LYS A 180 -11.46 -6.65 -4.44
C LYS A 180 -12.58 -6.72 -5.48
N SER A 181 -13.76 -7.20 -5.09
CA SER A 181 -14.95 -7.25 -5.96
C SER A 181 -15.48 -5.88 -6.37
N SER A 182 -15.34 -4.87 -5.51
CA SER A 182 -15.83 -3.51 -5.72
C SER A 182 -14.81 -2.63 -6.46
N VAL A 183 -13.53 -2.68 -6.05
CA VAL A 183 -12.48 -1.84 -6.63
C VAL A 183 -11.72 -2.50 -7.77
N GLY A 184 -11.93 -3.79 -8.01
CA GLY A 184 -11.24 -4.57 -9.02
C GLY A 184 -9.85 -5.06 -8.59
N PRO A 185 -9.31 -6.06 -9.30
CA PRO A 185 -8.10 -6.77 -8.89
C PRO A 185 -6.84 -5.88 -8.88
N ASP A 186 -6.65 -5.01 -9.88
CA ASP A 186 -5.45 -4.18 -9.97
C ASP A 186 -5.37 -3.13 -8.86
N ALA A 187 -6.50 -2.53 -8.50
CA ALA A 187 -6.56 -1.54 -7.42
C ALA A 187 -6.38 -2.19 -6.04
N ALA A 188 -7.00 -3.35 -5.83
CA ALA A 188 -6.81 -4.13 -4.61
C ALA A 188 -5.35 -4.58 -4.45
N ALA A 189 -4.73 -5.09 -5.52
CA ALA A 189 -3.32 -5.49 -5.52
C ALA A 189 -2.40 -4.30 -5.22
N LEU A 190 -2.65 -3.13 -5.82
CA LEU A 190 -1.88 -1.92 -5.52
C LEU A 190 -2.01 -1.51 -4.04
N LEU A 191 -3.23 -1.54 -3.48
CA LEU A 191 -3.46 -1.20 -2.08
C LEU A 191 -2.78 -2.18 -1.12
N GLY A 192 -2.90 -3.48 -1.35
CA GLY A 192 -2.17 -4.49 -0.60
C GLY A 192 -0.65 -4.29 -0.67
N SER A 193 -0.12 -3.98 -1.87
CA SER A 193 1.30 -3.70 -2.10
C SER A 193 1.83 -2.49 -1.36
N ILE A 194 1.12 -1.37 -1.41
CA ILE A 194 1.52 -0.17 -0.67
C ILE A 194 1.50 -0.46 0.83
N VAL A 195 0.42 -1.07 1.35
CA VAL A 195 0.32 -1.40 2.78
C VAL A 195 1.48 -2.30 3.24
N ASN A 196 1.77 -3.38 2.52
CA ASN A 196 2.85 -4.29 2.89
C ASN A 196 4.23 -3.62 2.80
N SER A 197 4.47 -2.85 1.73
CA SER A 197 5.73 -2.10 1.54
C SER A 197 5.95 -1.12 2.67
N GLU A 198 4.92 -0.37 3.04
CA GLU A 198 4.98 0.61 4.11
C GLU A 198 5.18 -0.03 5.49
N LEU A 199 4.50 -1.16 5.78
CA LEU A 199 4.74 -1.95 6.98
C LEU A 199 6.19 -2.45 7.05
N TRP A 200 6.71 -2.90 5.91
CA TRP A 200 8.09 -3.37 5.80
C TRP A 200 9.08 -2.25 6.09
N THR A 201 8.96 -1.12 5.38
CA THR A 201 9.79 0.08 5.57
C THR A 201 9.72 0.58 7.02
N ALA A 202 8.53 0.68 7.61
CA ALA A 202 8.35 1.07 9.00
C ALA A 202 9.06 0.10 9.96
N ALA A 203 9.05 -1.20 9.70
CA ALA A 203 9.82 -2.15 10.49
C ALA A 203 11.34 -2.03 10.27
N GLN A 204 11.80 -1.72 9.05
CA GLN A 204 13.22 -1.51 8.76
C GLN A 204 13.78 -0.31 9.51
N SER A 205 13.02 0.79 9.59
CA SER A 205 13.42 2.01 10.30
C SER A 205 13.68 1.79 11.81
N ARG A 206 13.24 0.65 12.36
CA ARG A 206 13.39 0.29 13.77
C ARG A 206 14.58 -0.64 14.04
N SER A 207 15.43 -0.88 13.04
CA SER A 207 16.62 -1.72 13.16
C SER A 207 17.60 -1.21 14.24
N GLU A 208 17.58 0.09 14.55
CA GLU A 208 18.40 0.70 15.62
C GLU A 208 17.88 0.43 17.04
N GLN A 209 16.60 0.05 17.21
CA GLN A 209 16.04 -0.29 18.52
C GLN A 209 16.57 -1.65 19.00
N SER A 210 16.85 -1.83 20.29
CA SER A 210 17.19 -3.16 20.83
C SER A 210 16.04 -4.15 20.61
N GLU A 211 16.35 -5.39 20.20
CA GLU A 211 15.36 -6.45 19.94
C GLU A 211 14.40 -6.68 21.13
N THR A 212 14.89 -6.55 22.37
CA THR A 212 14.09 -6.72 23.60
C THR A 212 13.08 -5.60 23.84
N SER A 213 13.26 -4.44 23.21
CA SER A 213 12.33 -3.31 23.29
C SER A 213 11.30 -3.31 22.15
N ARG A 214 11.46 -4.20 21.17
CA ARG A 214 10.57 -4.28 20.01
C ARG A 214 9.34 -5.12 20.33
N HIS A 215 8.17 -4.49 20.24
CA HIS A 215 6.91 -5.20 20.23
C HIS A 215 6.73 -5.90 18.87
N PRO A 216 6.39 -7.20 18.87
CA PRO A 216 6.14 -7.92 17.62
C PRO A 216 4.83 -7.44 16.99
N VAL A 217 4.82 -7.31 15.67
CA VAL A 217 3.62 -7.05 14.88
C VAL A 217 3.31 -8.27 14.02
N MET A 218 2.08 -8.77 14.11
CA MET A 218 1.60 -9.90 13.33
C MET A 218 0.83 -9.40 12.10
N VAL A 219 1.33 -9.74 10.92
CA VAL A 219 0.72 -9.42 9.63
C VAL A 219 -0.01 -10.64 9.12
N HIS A 220 -1.34 -10.56 9.13
CA HIS A 220 -2.24 -11.57 8.60
C HIS A 220 -2.63 -11.20 7.17
N ILE A 221 -2.35 -12.07 6.19
CA ILE A 221 -2.68 -11.86 4.78
C ILE A 221 -3.57 -13.02 4.34
N ASP A 222 -4.86 -12.73 4.14
CA ASP A 222 -5.80 -13.69 3.59
C ASP A 222 -5.68 -13.76 2.06
N GLU A 223 -5.86 -14.94 1.46
CA GLU A 223 -5.64 -15.22 0.04
C GLU A 223 -4.29 -14.71 -0.48
N VAL A 224 -3.16 -15.15 0.11
CA VAL A 224 -1.80 -14.65 -0.21
C VAL A 224 -1.45 -14.69 -1.71
N GLN A 225 -2.05 -15.61 -2.46
CA GLN A 225 -1.91 -15.77 -3.91
C GLN A 225 -2.50 -14.60 -4.73
N ASP A 226 -3.34 -13.76 -4.12
CA ASP A 226 -3.76 -12.51 -4.75
C ASP A 226 -2.67 -11.43 -4.68
N TYR A 227 -1.64 -11.64 -3.86
CA TYR A 227 -0.60 -10.69 -3.51
C TYR A 227 0.80 -11.17 -3.92
N LEU A 228 0.86 -12.02 -4.95
CA LEU A 228 2.11 -12.56 -5.50
C LEU A 228 3.03 -11.50 -6.13
N ARG A 229 2.55 -10.25 -6.23
CA ARG A 229 3.25 -9.10 -6.83
C ARG A 229 3.59 -8.01 -5.80
N LEU A 230 3.59 -8.35 -4.50
CA LEU A 230 4.04 -7.43 -3.46
C LEU A 230 5.52 -7.05 -3.69
N PRO A 231 5.94 -5.83 -3.32
CA PRO A 231 7.34 -5.41 -3.36
C PRO A 231 8.17 -6.08 -2.28
N GLY A 232 9.40 -6.46 -2.65
CA GLY A 232 10.22 -7.33 -1.82
C GLY A 232 9.71 -8.76 -1.96
N ASP A 233 10.59 -9.70 -2.30
CA ASP A 233 10.21 -11.10 -2.33
C ASP A 233 9.56 -11.44 -0.98
N LEU A 234 8.28 -11.82 -0.98
CA LEU A 234 7.60 -12.25 0.25
C LEU A 234 8.41 -13.39 0.90
N GLY A 235 9.18 -14.15 0.13
CA GLY A 235 10.20 -15.07 0.62
C GLY A 235 11.32 -14.40 1.43
N ASP A 236 11.94 -13.34 0.91
CA ASP A 236 12.95 -12.56 1.66
C ASP A 236 12.36 -11.92 2.91
N ALA A 237 11.12 -11.43 2.81
CA ALA A 237 10.38 -10.89 3.94
C ALA A 237 10.19 -11.96 5.02
N LEU A 238 9.72 -13.15 4.66
CA LEU A 238 9.57 -14.29 5.57
C LEU A 238 10.90 -14.71 6.22
N ALA A 239 11.99 -14.71 5.46
CA ALA A 239 13.32 -15.09 5.95
C ALA A 239 13.88 -14.09 6.98
N THR A 240 13.59 -12.79 6.80
CA THR A 240 14.19 -11.72 7.63
C THR A 240 13.23 -11.08 8.64
N ALA A 241 11.93 -11.41 8.60
CA ALA A 241 10.88 -10.83 9.44
C ALA A 241 11.17 -10.93 10.94
N ARG A 242 11.72 -12.06 11.40
CA ARG A 242 12.02 -12.32 12.82
C ARG A 242 12.92 -11.24 13.42
N GLY A 243 14.05 -10.93 12.77
CA GLY A 243 15.00 -9.92 13.25
C GLY A 243 14.42 -8.51 13.28
N ARG A 244 13.30 -8.29 12.58
CA ARG A 244 12.60 -7.01 12.47
C ARG A 244 11.37 -6.92 13.38
N GLY A 245 11.08 -7.96 14.16
CA GLY A 245 9.90 -8.01 15.02
C GLY A 245 8.58 -8.08 14.24
N ILE A 246 8.59 -8.65 13.03
CA ILE A 246 7.37 -8.97 12.29
C ILE A 246 7.17 -10.49 12.31
N GLY A 247 5.92 -10.92 12.48
CA GLY A 247 5.48 -12.28 12.15
C GLY A 247 4.45 -12.24 11.04
N TYR A 248 4.52 -13.20 10.11
CA TYR A 248 3.53 -13.35 9.04
C TYR A 248 2.64 -14.55 9.31
N SER A 249 1.35 -14.41 9.06
CA SER A 249 0.38 -15.50 8.94
C SER A 249 -0.26 -15.39 7.58
N LEU A 250 -0.01 -16.39 6.75
CA LEU A 250 -0.43 -16.43 5.35
C LEU A 250 -1.52 -17.49 5.20
N TYR A 251 -2.60 -17.14 4.53
CA TYR A 251 -3.73 -18.04 4.29
C TYR A 251 -3.93 -18.17 2.79
N HIS A 252 -4.10 -19.41 2.30
CA HIS A 252 -4.38 -19.70 0.89
C HIS A 252 -5.08 -21.06 0.77
N GLN A 253 -5.76 -21.28 -0.36
CA GLN A 253 -6.60 -22.47 -0.56
C GLN A 253 -5.87 -23.61 -1.28
N HIS A 254 -5.04 -23.27 -2.27
CA HIS A 254 -4.34 -24.26 -3.09
C HIS A 254 -2.86 -23.94 -3.20
N LEU A 255 -2.02 -24.98 -3.22
CA LEU A 255 -0.56 -24.81 -3.36
C LEU A 255 -0.15 -24.44 -4.78
N ASP A 256 -0.88 -24.93 -5.78
CA ASP A 256 -0.61 -24.70 -7.21
C ASP A 256 -0.84 -23.25 -7.66
N GLN A 257 -1.62 -22.48 -6.89
CA GLN A 257 -1.83 -21.05 -7.10
C GLN A 257 -0.59 -20.22 -6.73
N LEU A 258 0.35 -20.79 -5.98
CA LEU A 258 1.57 -20.12 -5.58
C LEU A 258 2.66 -20.28 -6.65
N PRO A 259 3.34 -19.20 -7.07
CA PRO A 259 4.54 -19.28 -7.88
C PRO A 259 5.58 -20.15 -7.18
N SER A 260 6.31 -20.95 -7.95
CA SER A 260 7.29 -21.90 -7.43
C SER A 260 8.27 -21.28 -6.42
N ALA A 261 8.80 -20.09 -6.70
CA ALA A 261 9.71 -19.39 -5.78
C ALA A 261 9.05 -19.09 -4.41
N LEU A 262 7.84 -18.55 -4.42
CA LEU A 262 7.12 -18.24 -3.18
C LEU A 262 6.72 -19.51 -2.44
N HIS A 263 6.26 -20.52 -3.16
CA HIS A 263 5.93 -21.81 -2.57
C HIS A 263 7.13 -22.40 -1.81
N HIS A 264 8.31 -22.42 -2.41
CA HIS A 264 9.54 -22.86 -1.74
C HIS A 264 9.88 -21.98 -0.53
N ALA A 265 9.74 -20.66 -0.65
CA ALA A 265 10.06 -19.75 0.44
C ALA A 265 9.10 -19.89 1.64
N ILE A 266 7.80 -20.09 1.39
CA ILE A 266 6.81 -20.39 2.43
C ILE A 266 7.16 -21.71 3.10
N MET A 267 7.41 -22.78 2.34
CA MET A 267 7.73 -24.08 2.91
C MET A 267 9.03 -24.08 3.73
N ALA A 268 10.00 -23.23 3.36
CA ALA A 268 11.26 -23.10 4.09
C ALA A 268 11.16 -22.23 5.35
N ASN A 269 10.38 -21.14 5.31
CA ASN A 269 10.40 -20.11 6.36
C ASN A 269 9.15 -20.11 7.27
N ALA A 270 8.02 -20.66 6.82
CA ALA A 270 6.81 -20.78 7.63
C ALA A 270 6.92 -21.97 8.59
N ARG A 271 7.50 -21.73 9.77
CA ARG A 271 7.82 -22.77 10.76
C ARG A 271 6.62 -23.31 11.54
N SER A 272 5.46 -22.69 11.43
CA SER A 272 4.23 -23.26 11.97
C SER A 272 3.25 -23.37 10.82
N GLN A 273 2.78 -24.58 10.56
CA GLN A 273 1.89 -24.87 9.44
C GLN A 273 0.65 -25.59 9.95
N ALA A 274 -0.50 -25.23 9.41
CA ALA A 274 -1.77 -25.91 9.69
C ALA A 274 -2.48 -26.13 8.35
N PHE A 275 -2.86 -27.37 8.09
CA PHE A 275 -3.51 -27.81 6.86
C PHE A 275 -4.90 -28.32 7.21
N PHE A 276 -5.90 -27.66 6.66
CA PHE A 276 -7.30 -28.13 6.69
C PHE A 276 -7.50 -29.20 5.61
N ALA A 277 -8.74 -29.57 5.32
CA ALA A 277 -9.04 -30.49 4.23
C ALA A 277 -8.37 -30.04 2.92
N LEU A 278 -7.58 -30.91 2.32
CA LEU A 278 -6.82 -30.63 1.09
C LEU A 278 -7.36 -31.44 -0.10
N PRO A 279 -7.29 -30.89 -1.32
CA PRO A 279 -7.51 -31.67 -2.53
C PRO A 279 -6.37 -32.67 -2.75
N HIS A 280 -6.63 -33.72 -3.52
CA HIS A 280 -5.71 -34.86 -3.72
C HIS A 280 -4.26 -34.49 -4.09
N GLY A 281 -4.07 -33.51 -4.99
CA GLY A 281 -2.74 -33.07 -5.41
C GLY A 281 -1.93 -32.47 -4.24
N ASP A 282 -2.54 -31.52 -3.53
CA ASP A 282 -1.93 -30.84 -2.38
C ASP A 282 -1.72 -31.82 -1.22
N ALA A 283 -2.68 -32.71 -0.97
CA ALA A 283 -2.60 -33.74 0.06
C ALA A 283 -1.38 -34.65 -0.11
N ARG A 284 -1.13 -35.15 -1.33
CA ARG A 284 0.06 -35.95 -1.64
C ARG A 284 1.35 -35.19 -1.38
N GLN A 285 1.40 -33.93 -1.80
CA GLN A 285 2.58 -33.09 -1.64
C GLN A 285 2.90 -32.85 -0.16
N ILE A 286 1.90 -32.51 0.66
CA ILE A 286 2.08 -32.29 2.09
C ILE A 286 2.39 -33.59 2.81
N ALA A 287 1.71 -34.70 2.51
CA ALA A 287 1.96 -36.01 3.10
C ALA A 287 3.45 -36.43 2.97
N ALA A 288 4.07 -36.17 1.82
CA ALA A 288 5.49 -36.45 1.60
C ALA A 288 6.43 -35.70 2.57
N THR A 289 6.02 -34.53 3.08
CA THR A 289 6.81 -33.74 4.05
C THR A 289 6.69 -34.26 5.48
N THR A 290 5.70 -35.10 5.77
CA THR A 290 5.40 -35.59 7.12
C THR A 290 6.31 -36.74 7.56
N ARG A 291 7.17 -37.24 6.66
CA ARG A 291 8.09 -38.37 6.89
C ARG A 291 7.35 -39.64 7.35
N GLY A 292 6.18 -39.89 6.77
CA GLY A 292 5.37 -41.09 7.03
C GLY A 292 4.48 -41.03 8.27
N GLN A 293 4.35 -39.86 8.91
CA GLN A 293 3.40 -39.68 10.02
C GLN A 293 1.96 -39.59 9.54
N LEU A 294 1.73 -39.08 8.34
CA LEU A 294 0.42 -38.92 7.71
C LEU A 294 0.46 -39.36 6.25
N VAL A 295 -0.66 -39.87 5.74
CA VAL A 295 -0.90 -40.19 4.33
C VAL A 295 -1.81 -39.14 3.68
N ALA A 296 -1.93 -39.16 2.35
CA ALA A 296 -2.74 -38.16 1.63
C ALA A 296 -4.23 -38.24 2.04
N GLU A 297 -4.73 -39.46 2.23
CA GLU A 297 -6.11 -39.75 2.63
C GLU A 297 -6.46 -39.13 4.00
N ASP A 298 -5.48 -38.95 4.89
CA ASP A 298 -5.70 -38.28 6.17
C ASP A 298 -6.10 -36.81 5.96
N PHE A 299 -5.44 -36.10 5.04
CA PHE A 299 -5.76 -34.70 4.74
C PHE A 299 -7.06 -34.57 3.93
N GLU A 300 -7.32 -35.49 3.01
CA GLU A 300 -8.53 -35.45 2.16
C GLU A 300 -9.82 -35.70 2.96
N SER A 301 -9.72 -36.50 4.04
CA SER A 301 -10.87 -36.91 4.86
C SER A 301 -11.14 -36.02 6.06
N LEU A 302 -10.36 -34.94 6.25
CA LEU A 302 -10.56 -34.02 7.38
C LEU A 302 -11.97 -33.40 7.35
N PRO A 303 -12.74 -33.50 8.45
CA PRO A 303 -14.02 -32.83 8.54
C PRO A 303 -13.82 -31.30 8.66
N ALA A 304 -14.88 -30.55 8.39
CA ALA A 304 -14.89 -29.10 8.61
C ALA A 304 -14.42 -28.77 10.04
N PHE A 305 -13.66 -27.67 10.17
CA PHE A 305 -13.10 -27.19 11.44
C PHE A 305 -12.01 -28.09 12.06
N SER A 306 -11.49 -29.07 11.31
CA SER A 306 -10.34 -29.87 11.72
C SER A 306 -9.15 -29.64 10.81
N ALA A 307 -7.94 -29.74 11.37
CA ALA A 307 -6.69 -29.58 10.65
C ALA A 307 -5.61 -30.52 11.21
N TYR A 308 -4.57 -30.77 10.41
CA TYR A 308 -3.29 -31.26 10.89
C TYR A 308 -2.30 -30.10 10.95
N ALA A 309 -1.59 -29.98 12.07
CA ALA A 309 -0.66 -28.90 12.29
C ALA A 309 0.72 -29.42 12.70
N ASN A 310 1.75 -28.75 12.21
CA ASN A 310 3.12 -28.88 12.68
C ASN A 310 3.53 -27.53 13.24
N ILE A 311 3.50 -27.41 14.57
CA ILE A 311 3.62 -26.14 15.28
C ILE A 311 5.01 -26.06 15.92
N LEU A 312 5.70 -24.94 15.70
CA LEU A 312 6.95 -24.68 16.38
C LEU A 312 6.72 -24.38 17.87
N HIS A 313 7.35 -25.17 18.74
CA HIS A 313 7.34 -24.96 20.19
C HIS A 313 8.76 -25.10 20.75
N GLY A 314 9.24 -24.14 21.55
CA GLY A 314 10.60 -24.20 22.12
C GLY A 314 11.72 -24.30 21.09
N ASN A 315 11.54 -23.71 19.90
CA ASN A 315 12.44 -23.84 18.74
C ASN A 315 12.57 -25.27 18.16
N GLN A 316 11.64 -26.17 18.50
CA GLN A 316 11.57 -27.54 18.01
C GLN A 316 10.18 -27.84 17.42
N HIS A 317 10.12 -28.85 16.56
CA HIS A 317 8.87 -29.40 16.04
C HIS A 317 8.58 -30.71 16.78
N PRO A 318 7.57 -30.74 17.68
CA PRO A 318 7.28 -31.93 18.49
C PRO A 318 6.66 -33.07 17.66
N GLY A 319 6.22 -32.79 16.43
CA GLY A 319 5.54 -33.73 15.54
C GLY A 319 4.24 -33.14 14.99
N TRP A 320 3.58 -33.89 14.11
CA TRP A 320 2.27 -33.52 13.59
C TRP A 320 1.18 -33.80 14.63
N VAL A 321 0.26 -32.86 14.78
CA VAL A 321 -0.88 -32.97 15.69
C VAL A 321 -2.19 -32.74 14.95
N SER A 322 -3.25 -33.44 15.35
CA SER A 322 -4.61 -33.11 14.93
C SER A 322 -5.14 -31.97 15.80
N VAL A 323 -5.72 -30.96 15.17
CA VAL A 323 -6.30 -29.79 15.83
C VAL A 323 -7.74 -29.61 15.39
N ARG A 324 -8.56 -29.09 16.31
CA ARG A 324 -9.94 -28.68 16.02
C ARG A 324 -10.08 -27.19 16.33
N THR A 325 -10.63 -26.43 15.40
CA THR A 325 -10.85 -25.00 15.59
C THR A 325 -12.04 -24.77 16.50
N GLU A 326 -11.95 -23.76 17.35
CA GLU A 326 -13.08 -23.32 18.16
C GLU A 326 -14.03 -22.46 17.32
N PRO A 327 -15.35 -22.54 17.56
CA PRO A 327 -16.28 -21.60 16.95
C PRO A 327 -15.94 -20.18 17.41
N LEU A 328 -16.15 -19.21 16.53
CA LEU A 328 -16.01 -17.82 16.90
C LEU A 328 -16.98 -17.49 18.06
N PRO A 329 -16.54 -16.73 19.09
CA PRO A 329 -17.44 -16.23 20.11
C PRO A 329 -18.65 -15.47 19.51
N PRO A 330 -19.76 -15.30 20.23
CA PRO A 330 -20.86 -14.49 19.73
C PRO A 330 -20.39 -13.04 19.46
N PRO A 331 -20.93 -12.37 18.43
CA PRO A 331 -20.64 -10.96 18.21
C PRO A 331 -21.10 -10.14 19.41
N VAL A 332 -20.27 -9.18 19.84
CA VAL A 332 -20.54 -8.31 20.99
C VAL A 332 -20.93 -6.89 20.60
N ARG A 333 -20.87 -6.56 19.30
CA ARG A 333 -21.25 -5.26 18.74
C ARG A 333 -21.48 -5.32 17.23
N ASP A 334 -22.04 -4.25 16.71
CA ASP A 334 -22.11 -3.96 15.29
C ASP A 334 -20.73 -3.53 14.74
N PRO A 335 -20.17 -4.23 13.72
CA PRO A 335 -18.95 -3.81 13.02
C PRO A 335 -18.96 -2.35 12.56
N GLU A 336 -20.09 -1.83 12.07
CA GLU A 336 -20.14 -0.47 11.52
C GLU A 336 -19.89 0.59 12.59
N SER A 337 -20.29 0.33 13.85
CA SER A 337 -19.97 1.24 14.97
C SER A 337 -18.46 1.44 15.16
N VAL A 338 -17.66 0.39 14.92
CA VAL A 338 -16.20 0.45 15.03
C VAL A 338 -15.59 1.09 13.79
N ARG A 339 -16.12 0.79 12.59
CA ARG A 339 -15.72 1.46 11.34
C ARG A 339 -15.96 2.97 11.43
N ALA A 340 -17.12 3.39 11.90
CA ALA A 340 -17.48 4.79 12.09
C ALA A 340 -16.54 5.51 13.07
N ARG A 341 -16.14 4.86 14.16
CA ARG A 341 -15.13 5.41 15.09
C ARG A 341 -13.77 5.61 14.41
N SER A 342 -13.33 4.61 13.65
CA SER A 342 -12.07 4.68 12.89
C SER A 342 -12.10 5.80 11.86
N ARG A 343 -13.20 5.88 11.09
CA ARG A 343 -13.51 6.93 10.11
C ARG A 343 -13.50 8.33 10.73
N ALA A 344 -14.15 8.52 11.87
CA ALA A 344 -14.19 9.81 12.56
C ALA A 344 -12.79 10.27 13.01
N THR A 345 -11.92 9.33 13.38
CA THR A 345 -10.57 9.62 13.88
C THR A 345 -9.58 9.86 12.75
N TYR A 346 -9.58 9.00 11.74
CA TYR A 346 -8.52 8.92 10.73
C TYR A 346 -8.97 9.26 9.31
N GLY A 347 -10.28 9.30 9.06
CA GLY A 347 -10.86 9.54 7.74
C GLY A 347 -10.87 11.01 7.32
N GLN A 348 -10.96 11.22 6.01
CA GLN A 348 -11.16 12.51 5.36
C GLN A 348 -12.23 12.36 4.26
N SER A 349 -13.08 13.36 4.09
CA SER A 349 -14.15 13.33 3.08
C SER A 349 -13.57 13.18 1.68
N LEU A 350 -14.17 12.30 0.86
CA LEU A 350 -13.82 12.20 -0.56
C LEU A 350 -13.92 13.56 -1.28
N ASP A 351 -14.93 14.36 -0.95
CA ASP A 351 -15.13 15.68 -1.56
C ASP A 351 -13.99 16.64 -1.25
N ASP A 352 -13.50 16.65 0.01
CA ASP A 352 -12.38 17.50 0.43
C ASP A 352 -11.08 17.07 -0.27
N ILE A 353 -10.88 15.75 -0.43
CA ILE A 353 -9.71 15.18 -1.09
C ILE A 353 -9.72 15.53 -2.58
N GLU A 354 -10.86 15.35 -3.26
CA GLU A 354 -11.00 15.71 -4.68
C GLU A 354 -10.84 17.21 -4.88
N ALA A 355 -11.39 18.05 -4.01
CA ALA A 355 -11.19 19.50 -4.05
C ALA A 355 -9.71 19.89 -3.88
N ASP A 356 -8.99 19.29 -2.93
CA ASP A 356 -7.54 19.51 -2.76
C ASP A 356 -6.76 19.10 -4.01
N LEU A 357 -7.09 17.96 -4.63
CA LEU A 357 -6.45 17.53 -5.89
C LEU A 357 -6.78 18.45 -7.07
N LEU A 358 -8.02 18.95 -7.18
CA LEU A 358 -8.44 19.89 -8.22
C LEU A 358 -7.73 21.24 -8.10
N ASN A 359 -7.54 21.73 -6.88
CA ASN A 359 -6.78 22.97 -6.60
C ASN A 359 -5.31 22.90 -7.06
N LEU A 360 -4.77 21.70 -7.29
CA LEU A 360 -3.42 21.53 -7.87
C LEU A 360 -3.40 21.66 -9.39
N ILE A 361 -4.55 21.46 -10.03
CA ILE A 361 -4.72 21.53 -11.49
C ILE A 361 -4.98 22.97 -11.92
N GLU A 362 -5.84 23.65 -11.17
CA GLU A 362 -6.19 25.04 -11.41
C GLU A 362 -5.09 25.97 -10.86
N PRO A 363 -4.53 26.90 -11.66
CA PRO A 363 -3.71 27.95 -11.08
C PRO A 363 -4.57 28.74 -10.09
N PRO A 364 -4.03 29.22 -8.95
CA PRO A 364 -4.77 30.13 -8.09
C PRO A 364 -5.22 31.28 -8.97
N THR A 365 -6.53 31.43 -9.13
CA THR A 365 -7.12 32.60 -9.78
C THR A 365 -6.53 33.79 -9.04
N SER A 366 -5.76 34.59 -9.77
CA SER A 366 -5.20 35.84 -9.27
C SER A 366 -6.34 36.63 -8.66
N SER A 367 -6.39 36.67 -7.33
CA SER A 367 -7.31 37.50 -6.59
C SER A 367 -6.97 38.95 -6.89
N ASN A 368 -7.81 39.60 -7.70
CA ASN A 368 -7.98 41.05 -7.83
C ASN A 368 -6.73 41.91 -7.53
N GLU A 369 -5.75 41.92 -8.43
CA GLU A 369 -4.97 43.14 -8.60
C GLU A 369 -5.86 44.14 -9.34
N SER A 370 -6.42 45.10 -8.59
CA SER A 370 -7.10 46.23 -9.18
C SER A 370 -6.10 46.96 -10.08
N PHE A 371 -6.27 46.87 -11.39
CA PHE A 371 -5.57 47.73 -12.34
C PHE A 371 -5.88 49.19 -12.00
N GLY A 372 -4.94 49.84 -11.32
CA GLY A 372 -4.94 51.27 -11.09
C GLY A 372 -4.82 51.99 -12.44
N ARG A 373 -5.95 52.36 -13.03
CA ARG A 373 -6.01 53.39 -14.07
C ARG A 373 -5.64 54.73 -13.44
N SER A 374 -4.37 55.11 -13.48
CA SER A 374 -3.98 56.51 -13.28
C SER A 374 -4.52 57.33 -14.46
N ARG A 375 -5.57 58.11 -14.19
CA ARG A 375 -6.22 59.00 -15.15
C ARG A 375 -5.32 60.24 -15.30
N ARG A 376 -4.55 60.30 -16.38
CA ARG A 376 -3.73 61.46 -16.78
C ARG A 376 -4.67 62.66 -16.98
N ARG A 377 -4.49 63.74 -16.21
CA ARG A 377 -5.16 65.04 -16.44
C ARG A 377 -4.62 65.67 -17.73
N PRO A 378 -5.45 66.32 -18.58
CA PRO A 378 -4.94 67.15 -19.67
C PRO A 378 -4.34 68.43 -19.10
N SER A 379 -3.24 68.86 -19.71
CA SER A 379 -2.58 70.15 -19.53
C SER A 379 -3.41 71.24 -20.20
N ASP A 380 -3.98 72.16 -19.42
CA ASP A 380 -4.39 73.46 -19.92
C ASP A 380 -3.16 74.37 -19.96
N GLY A 381 -2.79 74.82 -21.15
CA GLY A 381 -1.72 75.79 -21.33
C GLY A 381 -1.38 76.05 -22.80
N GLU A 382 -2.02 77.06 -23.39
CA GLU A 382 -1.46 78.07 -24.30
C GLU A 382 -2.60 79.06 -24.61
N LEU A 383 -2.70 80.18 -23.90
CA LEU A 383 -2.06 81.50 -24.12
C LEU A 383 -2.62 82.25 -25.33
N SER A 384 -3.24 83.41 -25.02
CA SER A 384 -3.40 84.65 -25.82
C SER A 384 -3.98 84.58 -27.24
#